data_AF-Q4UFR2-F1
#
_entry.id   AF-Q4UFR2-F1
#
_cell.length_a   1.000
_cell.length_b   1.000
_cell.length_c   1.000
_cell.angle_alpha   90.00
_cell.angle_beta   90.00
_cell.angle_gamma   90.00
#
_symmetry.space_group_name_H-M   'P 1'
#
loop_
_entity.id
_entity.type
_entity.pdbx_description
1 polymer ?
#
loop_
_entity_poly.entity_id
_entity_poly.type
_entity_poly.pdbx_seq_one_letter_code
_entity_poly.pdbx_strand_id
1 'polypeptide(L)'
;MLSLRNLFLNSANTSSIDDFIISVKKIISHADRTLRCVNQLNLSQATTLLHSFSIIIYRNFQLFTCLTGRIISLLNSEPPSVRDSIKIINSCGRLHYSDSQLFKILVNFIKTNLDNIKSKDLVSILHSLTKLRYNDHELLSELSLVPLRVLNEINEISLANFSISVSKIYTHENTTKYELLNNGKKVLSQLLPEIKSRASISSSIDNVRHIVALSNMKHLLNNEEELNECIGQLMKFINPTVLYYEHSVVLLECLTTANCLEPELVEILLSNLLNKRTETNSTPELDLRILNCLKSIPPSNKAHQFLMEQILDNLSNNCKIHPRFTKQTFSLINLIKADPDPFLKNLENFVQKKGPKFDQDTISKIKETIEKSNRNWKELESSIENS
;
A
#
# COMPACT_ATOMS: atom_id res chain seq x y z
N MET A 1 -26.60 8.24 -23.99
CA MET A 1 -25.61 8.70 -22.98
C MET A 1 -24.30 7.99 -23.31
N LEU A 2 -23.38 8.64 -24.05
CA LEU A 2 -22.07 8.06 -24.35
C LEU A 2 -21.36 7.79 -23.02
N SER A 3 -21.06 6.52 -22.76
CA SER A 3 -20.37 6.09 -21.55
C SER A 3 -19.04 6.85 -21.42
N LEU A 4 -18.80 7.47 -20.26
CA LEU A 4 -17.51 8.09 -19.93
C LEU A 4 -16.33 7.14 -20.23
N ARG A 5 -16.53 5.82 -20.14
CA ARG A 5 -15.56 4.80 -20.54
C ARG A 5 -15.04 4.95 -21.99
N ASN A 6 -15.89 5.36 -22.93
CA ASN A 6 -15.51 5.52 -24.34
C ASN A 6 -14.68 6.79 -24.58
N LEU A 7 -14.83 7.82 -23.74
CA LEU A 7 -13.98 9.02 -23.79
C LEU A 7 -12.55 8.71 -23.35
N PHE A 8 -12.36 7.73 -22.45
CA PHE A 8 -11.05 7.37 -21.91
C PHE A 8 -10.29 6.33 -22.69
N LEU A 9 -10.97 5.31 -23.25
CA LEU A 9 -10.31 4.36 -24.16
C LEU A 9 -9.71 5.06 -25.37
N ASN A 10 -10.26 6.21 -25.76
CA ASN A 10 -9.73 7.05 -26.82
C ASN A 10 -8.61 8.01 -26.35
N SER A 11 -8.53 8.40 -25.07
CA SER A 11 -7.49 9.32 -24.55
C SER A 11 -6.25 8.63 -24.01
N ALA A 12 -6.30 7.32 -23.70
CA ALA A 12 -5.11 6.55 -23.31
C ALA A 12 -4.16 6.28 -24.50
N ASN A 13 -4.59 6.55 -25.73
CA ASN A 13 -3.82 6.43 -26.97
C ASN A 13 -3.41 7.79 -27.57
N THR A 14 -3.64 8.92 -26.88
CA THR A 14 -3.37 10.25 -27.47
C THR A 14 -1.96 10.74 -27.18
N SER A 15 -1.20 11.00 -28.24
CA SER A 15 0.19 11.45 -28.25
C SER A 15 0.39 12.95 -28.02
N SER A 16 -0.65 13.72 -27.67
CA SER A 16 -0.58 15.18 -27.51
C SER A 16 -1.08 15.67 -26.14
N ILE A 17 -0.38 16.65 -25.57
CA ILE A 17 -0.73 17.32 -24.30
C ILE A 17 -2.10 18.03 -24.42
N ASP A 18 -2.44 18.52 -25.60
CA ASP A 18 -3.70 19.21 -25.86
C ASP A 18 -4.91 18.29 -25.74
N ASP A 19 -4.81 17.04 -26.23
CA ASP A 19 -5.87 16.04 -26.09
C ASP A 19 -6.11 15.66 -24.62
N PHE A 20 -5.02 15.57 -23.84
CA PHE A 20 -5.11 15.34 -22.40
C PHE A 20 -5.83 16.50 -21.70
N ILE A 21 -5.46 17.75 -21.99
CA ILE A 21 -6.13 18.94 -21.43
C ILE A 21 -7.62 18.98 -21.80
N ILE A 22 -7.96 18.65 -23.05
CA ILE A 22 -9.36 18.56 -23.51
C ILE A 22 -10.12 17.47 -22.74
N SER A 23 -9.49 16.32 -22.46
CA SER A 23 -10.10 15.25 -21.67
C SER A 23 -10.39 15.70 -20.23
N VAL A 24 -9.46 16.43 -19.59
CA VAL A 24 -9.62 16.94 -18.22
C VAL A 24 -10.77 17.93 -18.13
N LYS A 25 -10.86 18.89 -19.07
CA LYS A 25 -11.96 19.86 -19.12
C LYS A 25 -13.32 19.19 -19.28
N LYS A 26 -13.41 18.12 -20.09
CA LYS A 26 -14.65 17.34 -20.25
C LYS A 26 -15.06 16.65 -18.94
N ILE A 27 -14.12 16.06 -18.20
CA ILE A 27 -14.41 15.42 -16.91
C ILE A 27 -14.96 16.43 -15.91
N ILE A 28 -14.34 17.60 -15.80
CA ILE A 28 -14.77 18.68 -14.90
C ILE A 28 -16.19 19.13 -15.29
N SER A 29 -16.45 19.39 -16.57
CA SER A 29 -17.79 19.77 -17.05
C SER A 29 -18.86 18.71 -16.73
N HIS A 30 -18.53 17.42 -16.84
CA HIS A 30 -19.41 16.32 -16.45
C HIS A 30 -19.65 16.26 -14.93
N ALA A 31 -18.61 16.52 -14.12
CA ALA A 31 -18.73 16.61 -12.67
C ALA A 31 -19.66 17.77 -12.27
N ASP A 32 -19.50 18.96 -12.85
CA ASP A 32 -20.33 20.12 -12.57
C ASP A 32 -21.79 19.88 -12.98
N ARG A 33 -22.02 19.26 -14.14
CA ARG A 33 -23.37 18.88 -14.56
C ARG A 33 -24.00 17.88 -13.60
N THR A 34 -23.22 16.89 -13.13
CA THR A 34 -23.69 15.91 -12.15
C THR A 34 -24.09 16.58 -10.84
N LEU A 35 -23.27 17.52 -10.33
CA LEU A 35 -23.60 18.29 -9.13
C LEU A 35 -24.91 19.07 -9.29
N ARG A 36 -25.13 19.71 -10.45
CA ARG A 36 -26.36 20.48 -10.71
C ARG A 36 -27.64 19.64 -10.74
N CYS A 37 -27.56 18.37 -11.15
CA CYS A 37 -28.74 17.51 -11.26
C CYS A 37 -28.79 16.35 -10.25
N VAL A 38 -27.89 16.32 -9.26
CA VAL A 38 -27.75 15.16 -8.35
C VAL A 38 -29.05 14.78 -7.65
N ASN A 39 -29.84 15.76 -7.24
CA ASN A 39 -31.11 15.55 -6.55
C ASN A 39 -32.20 14.92 -7.44
N GLN A 40 -32.04 14.98 -8.75
CA GLN A 40 -32.98 14.41 -9.74
C GLN A 40 -32.61 12.98 -10.16
N LEU A 41 -31.41 12.50 -9.77
CA LEU A 41 -30.95 11.17 -10.15
C LEU A 41 -31.72 10.08 -9.42
N ASN A 42 -32.06 9.00 -10.11
CA ASN A 42 -32.49 7.76 -9.46
C ASN A 42 -31.28 6.91 -9.00
N LEU A 43 -31.52 5.79 -8.31
CA LEU A 43 -30.46 4.99 -7.69
C LEU A 43 -29.49 4.43 -8.74
N SER A 44 -30.02 3.90 -9.84
CA SER A 44 -29.23 3.34 -10.94
C SER A 44 -28.35 4.39 -11.62
N GLN A 45 -28.89 5.60 -11.83
CA GLN A 45 -28.15 6.73 -12.40
C GLN A 45 -27.05 7.21 -11.46
N ALA A 46 -27.36 7.44 -10.18
CA ALA A 46 -26.38 7.88 -9.19
C ALA A 46 -25.24 6.84 -9.02
N THR A 47 -25.59 5.56 -8.92
CA THR A 47 -24.63 4.45 -8.85
C THR A 47 -23.77 4.35 -10.11
N THR A 48 -24.35 4.56 -11.28
CA THR A 48 -23.62 4.53 -12.56
C THR A 48 -22.67 5.72 -12.70
N LEU A 49 -23.05 6.90 -12.25
CA LEU A 49 -22.17 8.08 -12.23
C LEU A 49 -21.01 7.89 -11.26
N LEU A 50 -21.30 7.49 -10.01
CA LEU A 50 -20.26 7.14 -9.03
C LEU A 50 -19.26 6.11 -9.61
N HIS A 51 -19.79 5.05 -10.24
CA HIS A 51 -18.95 4.04 -10.86
C HIS A 51 -18.11 4.59 -12.01
N SER A 52 -18.69 5.43 -12.87
CA SER A 52 -17.98 6.02 -14.00
C SER A 52 -16.82 6.90 -13.53
N PHE A 53 -17.04 7.75 -12.53
CA PHE A 53 -15.97 8.55 -11.91
C PHE A 53 -14.92 7.68 -11.19
N SER A 54 -15.33 6.52 -10.65
CA SER A 54 -14.40 5.58 -10.02
C SER A 54 -13.47 4.86 -10.99
N ILE A 55 -13.92 4.57 -12.22
CA ILE A 55 -13.10 3.92 -13.26
C ILE A 55 -11.90 4.81 -13.62
N ILE A 56 -12.14 6.12 -13.65
CA ILE A 56 -11.15 7.13 -14.06
C ILE A 56 -10.42 7.73 -12.87
N ILE A 57 -10.72 7.26 -11.65
CA ILE A 57 -10.12 7.70 -10.39
C ILE A 57 -10.20 9.24 -10.23
N TYR A 58 -11.30 9.86 -10.68
CA TYR A 58 -11.48 11.31 -10.56
C TYR A 58 -11.79 11.68 -9.11
N ARG A 59 -10.83 12.23 -8.37
CA ARG A 59 -11.02 12.52 -6.93
C ARG A 59 -11.61 13.90 -6.70
N ASN A 60 -12.93 13.98 -6.53
CA ASN A 60 -13.64 15.21 -6.13
C ASN A 60 -14.53 14.91 -4.91
N PHE A 61 -14.11 15.40 -3.73
CA PHE A 61 -14.77 15.11 -2.47
C PHE A 61 -16.22 15.63 -2.44
N GLN A 62 -16.48 16.84 -2.96
CA GLN A 62 -17.81 17.42 -3.00
C GLN A 62 -18.77 16.60 -3.88
N LEU A 63 -18.32 16.21 -5.08
CA LEU A 63 -19.10 15.37 -5.99
C LEU A 63 -19.49 14.05 -5.34
N PHE A 64 -18.56 13.39 -4.67
CA PHE A 64 -18.82 12.10 -4.02
C PHE A 64 -19.69 12.23 -2.78
N THR A 65 -19.54 13.30 -2.02
CA THR A 65 -20.43 13.63 -0.90
C THR A 65 -21.87 13.79 -1.40
N CYS A 66 -22.09 14.57 -2.46
CA CYS A 66 -23.43 14.77 -3.03
C CYS A 66 -24.00 13.46 -3.62
N LEU A 67 -23.21 12.70 -4.38
CA LEU A 67 -23.65 11.43 -4.97
C LEU A 67 -24.00 10.39 -3.90
N THR A 68 -23.14 10.23 -2.87
CA THR A 68 -23.40 9.27 -1.79
C THR A 68 -24.55 9.70 -0.90
N GLY A 69 -24.70 11.00 -0.61
CA GLY A 69 -25.88 11.54 0.07
C GLY A 69 -27.17 11.25 -0.69
N ARG A 70 -27.17 11.41 -2.02
CA ARG A 70 -28.32 11.03 -2.86
C ARG A 70 -28.60 9.53 -2.81
N ILE A 71 -27.57 8.69 -2.91
CA ILE A 71 -27.70 7.23 -2.82
C ILE A 71 -28.32 6.84 -1.48
N ILE A 72 -27.82 7.36 -0.36
CA ILE A 72 -28.36 7.10 0.98
C ILE A 72 -29.84 7.45 1.05
N SER A 73 -30.22 8.64 0.58
CA SER A 73 -31.63 9.08 0.56
C SER A 73 -32.52 8.12 -0.22
N LEU A 74 -32.05 7.59 -1.34
CA LEU A 74 -32.79 6.62 -2.16
C LEU A 74 -32.86 5.24 -1.50
N LEU A 75 -31.77 4.78 -0.88
CA LEU A 75 -31.71 3.50 -0.17
C LEU A 75 -32.57 3.44 1.09
N ASN A 76 -32.91 4.60 1.67
CA ASN A 76 -33.89 4.67 2.76
C ASN A 76 -35.32 4.45 2.28
N SER A 77 -35.60 4.59 0.98
CA SER A 77 -36.93 4.42 0.39
C SER A 77 -37.10 3.04 -0.26
N GLU A 78 -36.03 2.52 -0.86
CA GLU A 78 -36.02 1.23 -1.55
C GLU A 78 -34.75 0.44 -1.20
N PRO A 79 -34.83 -0.86 -0.91
CA PRO A 79 -33.65 -1.65 -0.60
C PRO A 79 -32.69 -1.71 -1.80
N PRO A 80 -31.37 -1.71 -1.58
CA PRO A 80 -30.42 -1.82 -2.68
C PRO A 80 -30.54 -3.17 -3.38
N SER A 81 -30.22 -3.23 -4.67
CA SER A 81 -29.96 -4.51 -5.33
C SER A 81 -28.55 -5.04 -4.96
N VAL A 82 -28.33 -6.35 -5.07
CA VAL A 82 -27.00 -6.96 -4.92
C VAL A 82 -26.00 -6.32 -5.91
N ARG A 83 -26.44 -6.14 -7.16
CA ARG A 83 -25.62 -5.54 -8.21
C ARG A 83 -25.20 -4.10 -7.87
N ASP A 84 -26.14 -3.28 -7.40
CA ASP A 84 -25.83 -1.89 -7.05
C ASP A 84 -24.94 -1.83 -5.81
N SER A 85 -25.18 -2.67 -4.80
CA SER A 85 -24.34 -2.75 -3.60
C SER A 85 -22.88 -3.06 -3.93
N ILE A 86 -22.65 -4.12 -4.72
CA ILE A 86 -21.30 -4.48 -5.20
C ILE A 86 -20.68 -3.30 -5.96
N LYS A 87 -21.43 -2.69 -6.87
CA LYS A 87 -20.94 -1.59 -7.71
C LYS A 87 -20.58 -0.36 -6.88
N ILE A 88 -21.39 0.02 -5.88
CA ILE A 88 -21.14 1.16 -5.00
C ILE A 88 -19.90 0.89 -4.14
N ILE A 89 -19.85 -0.26 -3.44
CA ILE A 89 -18.72 -0.64 -2.59
C ILE A 89 -17.40 -0.61 -3.38
N ASN A 90 -17.38 -1.23 -4.56
CA ASN A 90 -16.19 -1.26 -5.42
C ASN A 90 -15.78 0.13 -5.92
N SER A 91 -16.76 1.00 -6.20
CA SER A 91 -16.48 2.37 -6.66
C SER A 91 -15.87 3.20 -5.54
N CYS A 92 -16.42 3.10 -4.33
CA CYS A 92 -15.86 3.67 -3.11
C CYS A 92 -14.42 3.16 -2.85
N GLY A 93 -14.19 1.85 -2.97
CA GLY A 93 -12.86 1.25 -2.81
C GLY A 93 -11.83 1.77 -3.83
N ARG A 94 -12.23 1.98 -5.09
CA ARG A 94 -11.34 2.62 -6.10
C ARG A 94 -11.00 4.06 -5.75
N LEU A 95 -11.99 4.81 -5.28
CA LEU A 95 -11.87 6.23 -4.97
C LEU A 95 -11.24 6.53 -3.61
N HIS A 96 -11.09 5.52 -2.75
CA HIS A 96 -10.74 5.70 -1.33
C HIS A 96 -11.72 6.66 -0.62
N TYR A 97 -13.01 6.53 -0.94
CA TYR A 97 -14.07 7.33 -0.35
C TYR A 97 -15.00 6.43 0.46
N SER A 98 -15.23 6.79 1.73
CA SER A 98 -16.12 6.06 2.63
C SER A 98 -17.11 7.02 3.29
N ASP A 99 -18.39 6.64 3.28
CA ASP A 99 -19.43 7.27 4.08
C ASP A 99 -19.97 6.24 5.08
N SER A 100 -19.91 6.54 6.37
CA SER A 100 -20.25 5.58 7.42
C SER A 100 -21.70 5.12 7.37
N GLN A 101 -22.64 6.00 7.02
CA GLN A 101 -24.05 5.68 6.91
C GLN A 101 -24.31 4.80 5.68
N LEU A 102 -23.72 5.16 4.54
CA LEU A 102 -23.81 4.36 3.32
C LEU A 102 -23.27 2.94 3.55
N PHE A 103 -22.08 2.82 4.12
CA PHE A 103 -21.46 1.51 4.35
C PHE A 103 -22.24 0.67 5.36
N LYS A 104 -22.86 1.26 6.38
CA LYS A 104 -23.76 0.53 7.27
C LYS A 104 -24.92 -0.11 6.51
N ILE A 105 -25.56 0.62 5.59
CA ILE A 105 -26.66 0.09 4.77
C ILE A 105 -26.16 -1.04 3.85
N LEU A 106 -25.12 -0.76 3.07
CA LEU A 106 -24.63 -1.69 2.05
C LEU A 106 -24.08 -2.97 2.67
N VAL A 107 -23.30 -2.87 3.74
CA VAL A 107 -22.68 -4.03 4.38
C VAL A 107 -23.74 -4.94 5.02
N ASN A 108 -24.75 -4.37 5.70
CA ASN A 108 -25.86 -5.16 6.23
C ASN A 108 -26.63 -5.89 5.13
N PHE A 109 -26.81 -5.24 3.98
CA PHE A 109 -27.42 -5.88 2.82
C PHE A 109 -26.57 -7.03 2.26
N ILE A 110 -25.25 -6.85 2.16
CA ILE A 110 -24.33 -7.92 1.73
C ILE A 110 -24.36 -9.10 2.72
N LYS A 111 -24.32 -8.85 4.03
CA LYS A 111 -24.39 -9.89 5.07
C LYS A 111 -25.61 -10.80 4.91
N THR A 112 -26.77 -10.22 4.59
CA THR A 112 -28.03 -10.95 4.44
C THR A 112 -28.18 -11.67 3.10
N ASN A 113 -27.26 -11.44 2.16
CA ASN A 113 -27.34 -11.95 0.79
C ASN A 113 -26.06 -12.70 0.35
N LEU A 114 -25.22 -13.15 1.28
CA LEU A 114 -23.94 -13.78 0.96
C LEU A 114 -24.07 -14.95 -0.02
N ASP A 115 -25.07 -15.81 0.18
CA ASP A 115 -25.31 -16.99 -0.66
C ASP A 115 -25.72 -16.64 -2.10
N ASN A 116 -26.19 -15.42 -2.33
CA ASN A 116 -26.63 -14.93 -3.64
C ASN A 116 -25.51 -14.19 -4.40
N ILE A 117 -24.33 -14.02 -3.80
CA ILE A 117 -23.22 -13.26 -4.38
C ILE A 117 -22.19 -14.23 -4.95
N LYS A 118 -21.79 -14.01 -6.20
CA LYS A 118 -20.73 -14.80 -6.84
C LYS A 118 -19.40 -14.59 -6.11
N SER A 119 -18.60 -15.65 -5.98
CA SER A 119 -17.31 -15.60 -5.27
C SER A 119 -16.35 -14.53 -5.80
N LYS A 120 -16.32 -14.29 -7.11
CA LYS A 120 -15.56 -13.18 -7.71
C LYS A 120 -15.99 -11.81 -7.18
N ASP A 121 -17.28 -11.60 -7.02
CA ASP A 121 -17.83 -10.35 -6.50
C ASP A 121 -17.55 -10.21 -5.00
N LEU A 122 -17.57 -11.30 -4.24
CA LEU A 122 -17.17 -11.34 -2.83
C LEU A 122 -15.69 -10.94 -2.66
N VAL A 123 -14.79 -11.48 -3.50
CA VAL A 123 -13.36 -11.06 -3.49
C VAL A 123 -13.24 -9.55 -3.76
N SER A 124 -14.01 -9.02 -4.71
CA SER A 124 -13.99 -7.60 -5.02
C SER A 124 -14.53 -6.73 -3.87
N ILE A 125 -15.61 -7.17 -3.22
CA ILE A 125 -16.17 -6.52 -2.03
C ILE A 125 -15.13 -6.52 -0.91
N LEU A 126 -14.55 -7.69 -0.59
CA LEU A 126 -13.54 -7.87 0.45
C LEU A 126 -12.33 -6.96 0.21
N HIS A 127 -11.85 -6.90 -1.03
CA HIS A 127 -10.74 -6.04 -1.41
C HIS A 127 -11.07 -4.56 -1.24
N SER A 128 -12.29 -4.15 -1.59
CA SER A 128 -12.72 -2.77 -1.43
C SER A 128 -12.89 -2.38 0.04
N LEU A 129 -13.50 -3.23 0.86
CA LEU A 129 -13.68 -2.98 2.28
C LEU A 129 -12.35 -2.91 3.04
N THR A 130 -11.41 -3.82 2.76
CA THR A 130 -10.07 -3.78 3.38
C THR A 130 -9.25 -2.59 2.93
N LYS A 131 -9.40 -2.16 1.66
CA LYS A 131 -8.79 -0.93 1.14
C LYS A 131 -9.34 0.34 1.80
N LEU A 132 -10.61 0.32 2.19
CA LEU A 132 -11.28 1.39 2.95
C LEU A 132 -11.07 1.29 4.46
N ARG A 133 -10.31 0.29 4.95
CA ARG A 133 -10.09 0.04 6.37
C ARG A 133 -11.40 -0.10 7.15
N TYR A 134 -12.35 -0.85 6.59
CA TYR A 134 -13.58 -1.17 7.31
C TYR A 134 -13.26 -1.99 8.57
N ASN A 135 -13.83 -1.60 9.72
CA ASN A 135 -13.36 -2.06 11.03
C ASN A 135 -14.01 -3.37 11.54
N ASP A 136 -15.04 -3.89 10.86
CA ASP A 136 -15.71 -5.13 11.26
C ASP A 136 -14.89 -6.35 10.82
N HIS A 137 -13.84 -6.68 11.58
CA HIS A 137 -12.93 -7.78 11.27
C HIS A 137 -13.58 -9.16 11.31
N GLU A 138 -14.65 -9.34 12.09
CA GLU A 138 -15.42 -10.59 12.14
C GLU A 138 -16.14 -10.83 10.81
N LEU A 139 -16.88 -9.82 10.32
CA LEU A 139 -17.47 -9.90 8.99
C LEU A 139 -16.41 -10.11 7.90
N LEU A 140 -15.32 -9.35 7.94
CA LEU A 140 -14.28 -9.48 6.92
C LEU A 140 -13.68 -10.90 6.93
N SER A 141 -13.55 -11.52 8.12
CA SER A 141 -13.16 -12.91 8.25
C SER A 141 -14.19 -13.86 7.63
N GLU A 142 -15.47 -13.71 7.93
CA GLU A 142 -16.56 -14.51 7.31
C GLU A 142 -16.54 -14.40 5.78
N LEU A 143 -16.46 -13.18 5.26
CA LEU A 143 -16.37 -12.90 3.83
C LEU A 143 -15.14 -13.55 3.19
N SER A 144 -14.02 -13.65 3.91
CA SER A 144 -12.80 -14.29 3.40
C SER A 144 -12.91 -15.81 3.29
N LEU A 145 -13.79 -16.45 4.06
CA LEU A 145 -13.95 -17.90 4.04
C LEU A 145 -14.75 -18.40 2.84
N VAL A 146 -15.62 -17.57 2.26
CA VAL A 146 -16.51 -18.00 1.17
C VAL A 146 -15.75 -18.25 -0.14
N PRO A 147 -14.84 -17.36 -0.61
CA PRO A 147 -14.06 -17.60 -1.82
C PRO A 147 -13.17 -18.85 -1.76
N LEU A 148 -12.83 -19.35 -0.56
CA LEU A 148 -12.03 -20.56 -0.39
C LEU A 148 -12.62 -21.78 -1.10
N ARG A 149 -13.95 -21.86 -1.21
CA ARG A 149 -14.66 -23.00 -1.82
C ARG A 149 -14.45 -23.11 -3.33
N VAL A 150 -14.02 -22.01 -3.98
CA VAL A 150 -13.87 -21.91 -5.44
C VAL A 150 -12.63 -21.11 -5.81
N LEU A 151 -11.54 -21.27 -5.06
CA LEU A 151 -10.27 -20.59 -5.36
C LEU A 151 -9.76 -20.92 -6.77
N ASN A 152 -9.96 -22.15 -7.22
CA ASN A 152 -9.67 -22.61 -8.57
C ASN A 152 -10.40 -21.81 -9.68
N GLU A 153 -11.54 -21.16 -9.37
CA GLU A 153 -12.34 -20.41 -10.34
C GLU A 153 -12.03 -18.92 -10.42
N ILE A 154 -11.35 -18.35 -9.41
CA ILE A 154 -10.95 -16.93 -9.45
C ILE A 154 -9.68 -16.78 -10.29
N ASN A 155 -9.54 -15.70 -11.06
CA ASN A 155 -8.33 -15.45 -11.85
C ASN A 155 -7.18 -14.90 -10.99
N GLU A 156 -5.99 -14.79 -11.56
CA GLU A 156 -4.72 -14.44 -10.91
C GLU A 156 -4.80 -13.06 -10.24
N ILE A 157 -5.36 -12.08 -10.94
CA ILE A 157 -5.56 -10.72 -10.39
C ILE A 157 -6.50 -10.77 -9.18
N SER A 158 -7.57 -11.57 -9.24
CA SER A 158 -8.52 -11.72 -8.13
C SER A 158 -7.87 -12.47 -6.97
N LEU A 159 -7.04 -13.49 -7.23
CA LEU A 159 -6.28 -14.21 -6.22
C LEU A 159 -5.30 -13.26 -5.51
N ALA A 160 -4.56 -12.42 -6.25
CA ALA A 160 -3.66 -11.43 -5.66
C ALA A 160 -4.39 -10.39 -4.81
N ASN A 161 -5.55 -9.90 -5.28
CA ASN A 161 -6.41 -9.02 -4.49
C ASN A 161 -6.93 -9.73 -3.23
N PHE A 162 -7.32 -11.00 -3.33
CA PHE A 162 -7.75 -11.81 -2.21
C PHE A 162 -6.63 -11.97 -1.18
N SER A 163 -5.42 -12.35 -1.59
CA SER A 163 -4.24 -12.48 -0.72
C SER A 163 -3.96 -11.19 0.06
N ILE A 164 -3.90 -10.05 -0.63
CA ILE A 164 -3.68 -8.76 0.02
C ILE A 164 -4.79 -8.45 1.02
N SER A 165 -6.05 -8.74 0.66
CA SER A 165 -7.19 -8.46 1.53
C SER A 165 -7.13 -9.27 2.81
N VAL A 166 -6.88 -10.59 2.71
CA VAL A 166 -6.78 -11.46 3.90
C VAL A 166 -5.58 -11.10 4.77
N SER A 167 -4.46 -10.64 4.18
CA SER A 167 -3.32 -10.18 4.96
C SER A 167 -3.58 -8.93 5.81
N LYS A 168 -4.60 -8.13 5.45
CA LYS A 168 -5.04 -6.97 6.23
C LYS A 168 -6.09 -7.32 7.29
N ILE A 169 -6.69 -8.50 7.18
CA ILE A 169 -7.70 -8.99 8.12
C ILE A 169 -6.98 -9.73 9.25
N TYR A 170 -6.10 -10.66 8.88
CA TYR A 170 -5.37 -11.52 9.79
C TYR A 170 -3.99 -10.94 10.13
N THR A 171 -3.98 -9.72 10.68
CA THR A 171 -2.76 -9.14 11.24
C THR A 171 -2.50 -9.71 12.64
N HIS A 172 -1.28 -9.56 13.13
CA HIS A 172 -0.90 -10.01 14.47
C HIS A 172 -1.81 -9.40 15.57
N GLU A 173 -2.23 -8.15 15.41
CA GLU A 173 -3.12 -7.48 16.37
C GLU A 173 -4.51 -8.13 16.38
N ASN A 174 -5.06 -8.42 15.19
CA ASN A 174 -6.40 -8.97 15.06
C ASN A 174 -6.48 -10.45 15.46
N THR A 175 -5.41 -11.21 15.24
CA THR A 175 -5.33 -12.65 15.54
C THR A 175 -5.06 -12.96 17.01
N THR A 176 -5.08 -11.93 17.87
CA THR A 176 -5.23 -12.12 19.34
C THR A 176 -6.57 -12.76 19.70
N LYS A 177 -7.60 -12.59 18.87
CA LYS A 177 -8.87 -13.33 18.97
C LYS A 177 -8.72 -14.74 18.39
N TYR A 178 -9.08 -15.75 19.18
CA TYR A 178 -8.94 -17.17 18.82
C TYR A 178 -9.65 -17.54 17.50
N GLU A 179 -10.84 -17.02 17.27
CA GLU A 179 -11.61 -17.28 16.03
C GLU A 179 -10.91 -16.72 14.78
N LEU A 180 -10.41 -15.48 14.85
CA LEU A 180 -9.67 -14.85 13.76
C LEU A 180 -8.34 -15.57 13.50
N LEU A 181 -7.65 -16.02 14.54
CA LEU A 181 -6.45 -16.85 14.40
C LEU A 181 -6.75 -18.15 13.64
N ASN A 182 -7.80 -18.87 14.03
CA ASN A 182 -8.19 -20.13 13.37
C ASN A 182 -8.63 -19.93 11.92
N ASN A 183 -9.44 -18.90 11.66
CA ASN A 183 -9.87 -18.57 10.30
C ASN A 183 -8.67 -18.14 9.44
N GLY A 184 -7.73 -17.36 9.99
CA GLY A 184 -6.50 -16.97 9.32
C GLY A 184 -5.64 -18.17 8.94
N LYS A 185 -5.43 -19.10 9.87
CA LYS A 185 -4.72 -20.37 9.61
C LYS A 185 -5.40 -21.18 8.52
N LYS A 186 -6.73 -21.32 8.57
CA LYS A 186 -7.52 -22.02 7.55
C LYS A 186 -7.38 -21.37 6.17
N VAL A 187 -7.53 -20.04 6.08
CA VAL A 187 -7.35 -19.29 4.84
C VAL A 187 -5.95 -19.51 4.28
N LEU A 188 -4.92 -19.35 5.10
CA LEU A 188 -3.53 -19.46 4.66
C LEU A 188 -3.19 -20.87 4.16
N SER A 189 -3.65 -21.92 4.86
CA SER A 189 -3.43 -23.31 4.47
C SER A 189 -3.99 -23.68 3.08
N GLN A 190 -5.06 -23.01 2.64
CA GLN A 190 -5.64 -23.23 1.31
C GLN A 190 -5.06 -22.27 0.27
N LEU A 191 -4.71 -21.05 0.70
CA LEU A 191 -4.20 -20.02 -0.18
C LEU A 191 -2.77 -20.29 -0.63
N LEU A 192 -1.91 -20.80 0.26
CA LEU A 192 -0.50 -21.06 -0.03
C LEU A 192 -0.29 -22.02 -1.22
N PRO A 193 -0.89 -23.23 -1.27
CA PRO A 193 -0.73 -24.13 -2.41
C PRO A 193 -1.29 -23.54 -3.71
N GLU A 194 -2.37 -22.75 -3.63
CA GLU A 194 -2.97 -22.10 -4.79
C GLU A 194 -2.08 -21.00 -5.37
N ILE A 195 -1.47 -20.17 -4.50
CA ILE A 195 -0.48 -19.16 -4.92
C ILE A 195 0.72 -19.85 -5.58
N LYS A 196 1.24 -20.89 -4.94
CA LYS A 196 2.43 -21.62 -5.42
C LYS A 196 2.18 -22.27 -6.79
N SER A 197 1.01 -22.89 -7.00
CA SER A 197 0.68 -23.56 -8.26
C SER A 197 0.52 -22.60 -9.43
N ARG A 198 0.14 -21.34 -9.17
CA ARG A 198 -0.09 -20.31 -10.19
C ARG A 198 1.02 -19.28 -10.33
N ALA A 199 2.13 -19.47 -9.65
CA ALA A 199 3.26 -18.54 -9.68
C ALA A 199 3.75 -18.24 -11.11
N SER A 200 3.74 -19.25 -12.00
CA SER A 200 4.23 -19.16 -13.38
C SER A 200 3.30 -18.42 -14.35
N ILE A 201 2.00 -18.36 -14.05
CA ILE A 201 1.00 -17.68 -14.90
C ILE A 201 0.61 -16.30 -14.35
N SER A 202 0.97 -16.03 -13.09
CA SER A 202 0.75 -14.74 -12.45
C SER A 202 1.75 -13.70 -12.94
N SER A 203 1.31 -12.44 -13.04
CA SER A 203 2.21 -11.35 -13.39
C SER A 203 3.23 -11.09 -12.28
N SER A 204 4.37 -10.46 -12.59
CA SER A 204 5.37 -10.13 -11.56
C SER A 204 4.81 -9.24 -10.44
N ILE A 205 3.86 -8.34 -10.75
CA ILE A 205 3.21 -7.51 -9.72
C ILE A 205 2.23 -8.32 -8.86
N ASP A 206 1.55 -9.30 -9.42
CA ASP A 206 0.66 -10.18 -8.65
C ASP A 206 1.48 -11.10 -7.73
N ASN A 207 2.60 -11.63 -8.22
CA ASN A 207 3.55 -12.39 -7.39
C ASN A 207 4.13 -11.54 -6.24
N VAL A 208 4.48 -10.27 -6.50
CA VAL A 208 4.89 -9.35 -5.42
C VAL A 208 3.76 -9.16 -4.39
N ARG A 209 2.52 -8.99 -4.83
CA ARG A 209 1.36 -8.88 -3.92
C ARG A 209 1.15 -10.13 -3.07
N HIS A 210 1.36 -11.31 -3.64
CA HIS A 210 1.36 -12.56 -2.88
C HIS A 210 2.46 -12.57 -1.82
N ILE A 211 3.70 -12.20 -2.16
CA ILE A 211 4.82 -12.13 -1.19
C ILE A 211 4.50 -11.13 -0.06
N VAL A 212 3.95 -9.96 -0.38
CA VAL A 212 3.51 -8.98 0.64
C VAL A 212 2.48 -9.60 1.57
N ALA A 213 1.47 -10.27 1.01
CA ALA A 213 0.42 -10.89 1.80
C ALA A 213 0.96 -12.00 2.72
N LEU A 214 1.83 -12.86 2.19
CA LEU A 214 2.44 -13.96 2.92
C LEU A 214 3.37 -13.47 4.04
N SER A 215 4.18 -12.45 3.77
CA SER A 215 5.04 -11.82 4.77
C SER A 215 4.24 -11.28 5.97
N ASN A 216 3.12 -10.59 5.70
CA ASN A 216 2.22 -10.07 6.73
C ASN A 216 1.55 -11.18 7.56
N MET A 217 1.28 -12.32 6.93
CA MET A 217 0.61 -13.46 7.56
C MET A 217 1.57 -14.53 8.11
N LYS A 218 2.89 -14.30 8.09
CA LYS A 218 3.88 -15.30 8.51
C LYS A 218 3.65 -15.88 9.91
N HIS A 219 3.12 -15.06 10.82
CA HIS A 219 2.81 -15.45 12.21
C HIS A 219 1.68 -16.49 12.32
N LEU A 220 0.93 -16.73 11.25
CA LEU A 220 -0.11 -17.76 11.19
C LEU A 220 0.45 -19.14 10.85
N LEU A 221 1.67 -19.22 10.31
CA LEU A 221 2.28 -20.48 9.92
C LEU A 221 2.93 -21.15 11.12
N ASN A 222 2.81 -22.48 11.17
CA ASN A 222 3.51 -23.29 12.15
C ASN A 222 4.92 -23.70 11.66
N ASN A 223 5.16 -23.65 10.34
CA ASN A 223 6.43 -24.03 9.71
C ASN A 223 6.87 -22.93 8.71
N GLU A 224 8.06 -22.38 8.90
CA GLU A 224 8.64 -21.37 8.00
C GLU A 224 9.12 -21.97 6.67
N GLU A 225 9.37 -23.27 6.60
CA GLU A 225 9.82 -23.94 5.37
C GLU A 225 8.79 -23.84 4.24
N GLU A 226 7.50 -24.01 4.56
CA GLU A 226 6.40 -23.92 3.59
C GLU A 226 6.30 -22.50 3.00
N LEU A 227 6.52 -21.48 3.84
CA LEU A 227 6.58 -20.08 3.43
C LEU A 227 7.75 -19.84 2.48
N ASN A 228 8.94 -20.29 2.87
CA ASN A 228 10.17 -20.10 2.13
C ASN A 228 10.08 -20.78 0.76
N GLU A 229 9.54 -22.00 0.69
CA GLU A 229 9.34 -22.71 -0.56
C GLU A 229 8.35 -21.97 -1.48
N CYS A 230 7.24 -21.46 -0.94
CA CYS A 230 6.27 -20.68 -1.70
C CYS A 230 6.88 -19.37 -2.22
N ILE A 231 7.60 -18.63 -1.37
CA ILE A 231 8.25 -17.37 -1.74
C ILE A 231 9.34 -17.62 -2.79
N GLY A 232 10.18 -18.64 -2.61
CA GLY A 232 11.20 -19.03 -3.59
C GLY A 232 10.58 -19.37 -4.94
N GLN A 233 9.44 -20.06 -4.95
CA GLN A 233 8.71 -20.35 -6.20
C GLN A 233 8.17 -19.09 -6.87
N LEU A 234 7.61 -18.13 -6.11
CA LEU A 234 7.14 -16.85 -6.66
C LEU A 234 8.28 -16.02 -7.24
N MET A 235 9.42 -15.99 -6.56
CA MET A 235 10.60 -15.22 -6.97
C MET A 235 11.14 -15.63 -8.34
N LYS A 236 11.05 -16.92 -8.71
CA LYS A 236 11.44 -17.41 -10.05
C LYS A 236 10.68 -16.76 -11.20
N PHE A 237 9.49 -16.23 -10.94
CA PHE A 237 8.61 -15.63 -11.96
C PHE A 237 8.42 -14.12 -11.76
N ILE A 238 9.17 -13.50 -10.85
CA ILE A 238 9.25 -12.05 -10.73
C ILE A 238 10.37 -11.57 -11.65
N ASN A 239 10.01 -10.80 -12.66
CA ASN A 239 10.97 -10.03 -13.44
C ASN A 239 11.15 -8.64 -12.77
N PRO A 240 12.28 -8.35 -12.11
CA PRO A 240 12.47 -7.09 -11.39
C PRO A 240 12.47 -5.87 -12.31
N THR A 241 12.77 -6.05 -13.60
CA THR A 241 12.85 -4.96 -14.59
C THR A 241 11.48 -4.32 -14.89
N VAL A 242 10.37 -5.05 -14.72
CA VAL A 242 9.01 -4.50 -14.93
C VAL A 242 8.41 -3.87 -13.66
N LEU A 243 9.06 -4.01 -12.51
CA LEU A 243 8.58 -3.45 -11.24
C LEU A 243 8.91 -1.96 -11.14
N TYR A 244 8.03 -1.14 -10.55
CA TYR A 244 8.41 0.22 -10.15
C TYR A 244 9.43 0.19 -9.00
N TYR A 245 10.07 1.34 -8.75
CA TYR A 245 11.06 1.47 -7.67
C TYR A 245 10.45 1.07 -6.32
N GLU A 246 9.26 1.58 -6.02
CA GLU A 246 8.52 1.32 -4.78
C GLU A 246 8.15 -0.16 -4.62
N HIS A 247 7.81 -0.83 -5.72
CA HIS A 247 7.54 -2.27 -5.70
C HIS A 247 8.80 -3.07 -5.32
N SER A 248 9.96 -2.64 -5.80
CA SER A 248 11.23 -3.28 -5.50
C SER A 248 11.62 -3.07 -4.03
N VAL A 249 11.36 -1.87 -3.48
CA VAL A 249 11.57 -1.58 -2.04
C VAL A 249 10.66 -2.45 -1.18
N VAL A 250 9.37 -2.52 -1.52
CA VAL A 250 8.40 -3.36 -0.80
C VAL A 250 8.80 -4.83 -0.86
N LEU A 251 9.25 -5.32 -2.02
CA LEU A 251 9.70 -6.69 -2.17
C LEU A 251 10.90 -7.00 -1.26
N LEU A 252 11.92 -6.13 -1.26
CA LEU A 252 13.09 -6.28 -0.39
C LEU A 252 12.70 -6.33 1.09
N GLU A 253 11.80 -5.45 1.52
CA GLU A 253 11.29 -5.40 2.90
C GLU A 253 10.53 -6.69 3.27
N CYS A 254 9.71 -7.20 2.36
CA CYS A 254 8.97 -8.44 2.60
C CYS A 254 9.89 -9.65 2.70
N LEU A 255 10.89 -9.77 1.81
CA LEU A 255 11.87 -10.86 1.88
C LEU A 255 12.70 -10.79 3.15
N THR A 256 13.11 -9.58 3.56
CA THR A 256 13.83 -9.37 4.83
C THR A 256 12.96 -9.76 6.02
N THR A 257 11.70 -9.33 6.03
CA THR A 257 10.76 -9.63 7.12
C THR A 257 10.42 -11.12 7.20
N ALA A 258 10.33 -11.80 6.06
CA ALA A 258 10.06 -13.23 5.98
C ALA A 258 11.32 -14.10 6.20
N ASN A 259 12.50 -13.50 6.36
CA ASN A 259 13.80 -14.19 6.42
C ASN A 259 14.09 -15.05 5.16
N CYS A 260 13.64 -14.61 3.98
CA CYS A 260 13.80 -15.31 2.70
C CYS A 260 14.87 -14.68 1.80
N LEU A 261 15.94 -14.12 2.38
CA LEU A 261 16.97 -13.43 1.62
C LEU A 261 18.03 -14.42 1.11
N GLU A 262 17.84 -14.94 -0.10
CA GLU A 262 18.88 -15.69 -0.80
C GLU A 262 19.93 -14.74 -1.42
N PRO A 263 21.24 -15.03 -1.31
CA PRO A 263 22.29 -14.12 -1.76
C PRO A 263 22.16 -13.66 -3.22
N GLU A 264 21.81 -14.57 -4.13
CA GLU A 264 21.65 -14.28 -5.56
C GLU A 264 20.48 -13.31 -5.81
N LEU A 265 19.35 -13.52 -5.13
CA LEU A 265 18.17 -12.66 -5.23
C LEU A 265 18.46 -11.26 -4.68
N VAL A 266 19.21 -11.17 -3.57
CA VAL A 266 19.63 -9.90 -2.98
C VAL A 266 20.43 -9.09 -3.99
N GLU A 267 21.41 -9.69 -4.66
CA GLU A 267 22.22 -8.99 -5.65
C GLU A 267 21.40 -8.42 -6.82
N ILE A 268 20.47 -9.22 -7.35
CA ILE A 268 19.56 -8.78 -8.42
C ILE A 268 18.68 -7.62 -7.95
N LEU A 269 18.10 -7.71 -6.75
CA LEU A 269 17.21 -6.68 -6.22
C LEU A 269 17.93 -5.38 -5.91
N LEU A 270 19.13 -5.44 -5.29
CA LEU A 270 19.93 -4.25 -5.00
C LEU A 270 20.37 -3.56 -6.29
N SER A 271 20.80 -4.32 -7.29
CA SER A 271 21.17 -3.78 -8.60
C SER A 271 19.97 -3.13 -9.30
N ASN A 272 18.80 -3.75 -9.25
CA ASN A 272 17.57 -3.20 -9.83
C ASN A 272 17.10 -1.93 -9.10
N LEU A 273 17.21 -1.89 -7.76
CA LEU A 273 16.93 -0.69 -6.98
C LEU A 273 17.85 0.46 -7.38
N LEU A 274 19.14 0.19 -7.48
CA LEU A 274 20.12 1.18 -7.87
C LEU A 274 19.83 1.75 -9.27
N ASN A 275 19.57 0.88 -10.25
CA ASN A 275 19.30 1.28 -11.63
C ASN A 275 18.00 2.09 -11.80
N LYS A 276 17.03 1.92 -10.89
CA LYS A 276 15.73 2.59 -10.96
C LYS A 276 15.64 3.83 -10.08
N ARG A 277 16.62 4.04 -9.21
CA ARG A 277 16.66 5.18 -8.31
C ARG A 277 16.87 6.47 -9.12
N THR A 278 16.01 7.46 -8.88
CA THR A 278 16.09 8.81 -9.43
C THR A 278 15.88 9.82 -8.32
N GLU A 279 16.26 11.08 -8.55
CA GLU A 279 15.99 12.17 -7.61
C GLU A 279 14.50 12.34 -7.30
N THR A 280 13.61 11.97 -8.24
CA THR A 280 12.16 12.13 -8.10
C THR A 280 11.48 11.00 -7.33
N ASN A 281 12.04 9.79 -7.31
CA ASN A 281 11.44 8.64 -6.62
C ASN A 281 12.16 8.25 -5.32
N SER A 282 13.36 8.78 -5.07
CA SER A 282 14.14 8.56 -3.84
C SER A 282 13.68 9.46 -2.69
N THR A 283 12.53 9.14 -2.12
CA THR A 283 12.01 9.85 -0.95
C THR A 283 12.72 9.39 0.34
N PRO A 284 12.88 10.27 1.35
CA PRO A 284 13.44 9.88 2.65
C PRO A 284 12.73 8.69 3.30
N GLU A 285 11.42 8.56 3.10
CA GLU A 285 10.62 7.45 3.62
C GLU A 285 11.02 6.11 3.00
N LEU A 286 11.24 6.07 1.68
CA LEU A 286 11.67 4.85 0.99
C LEU A 286 13.12 4.52 1.36
N ASP A 287 13.98 5.51 1.47
CA ASP A 287 15.38 5.36 1.86
C ASP A 287 15.53 4.76 3.25
N LEU A 288 14.75 5.24 4.22
CA LEU A 288 14.73 4.67 5.57
C LEU A 288 14.29 3.20 5.56
N ARG A 289 13.31 2.85 4.72
CA ARG A 289 12.85 1.45 4.57
C ARG A 289 13.93 0.57 3.99
N ILE A 290 14.62 1.02 2.93
CA ILE A 290 15.73 0.27 2.34
C ILE A 290 16.85 0.12 3.37
N LEU A 291 17.27 1.20 4.03
CA LEU A 291 18.34 1.17 5.02
C LEU A 291 18.05 0.20 6.16
N ASN A 292 16.80 0.14 6.62
CA ASN A 292 16.36 -0.83 7.62
C ASN A 292 16.43 -2.28 7.12
N CYS A 293 16.34 -2.54 5.81
CA CYS A 293 16.56 -3.87 5.25
C CYS A 293 18.05 -4.21 5.15
N LEU A 294 18.86 -3.23 4.72
CA LEU A 294 20.29 -3.39 4.52
C LEU A 294 21.05 -3.81 5.78
N LYS A 295 20.54 -3.47 6.98
CA LYS A 295 21.13 -3.93 8.26
C LYS A 295 21.23 -5.46 8.37
N SER A 296 20.33 -6.19 7.70
CA SER A 296 20.24 -7.65 7.73
C SER A 296 20.96 -8.30 6.54
N ILE A 297 21.49 -7.50 5.62
CA ILE A 297 22.17 -7.95 4.41
C ILE A 297 23.67 -7.76 4.61
N PRO A 298 24.48 -8.82 4.51
CA PRO A 298 25.93 -8.69 4.61
C PRO A 298 26.45 -7.70 3.56
N PRO A 299 27.42 -6.84 3.91
CA PRO A 299 28.04 -5.92 2.96
C PRO A 299 29.02 -6.64 2.04
N SER A 300 28.53 -7.64 1.31
CA SER A 300 29.34 -8.53 0.49
C SER A 300 29.47 -8.07 -0.97
N ASN A 301 28.63 -7.15 -1.45
CA ASN A 301 28.66 -6.70 -2.86
C ASN A 301 28.78 -5.17 -3.02
N LYS A 302 29.30 -4.75 -4.19
CA LYS A 302 29.49 -3.34 -4.55
C LYS A 302 28.17 -2.57 -4.66
N ALA A 303 27.11 -3.24 -5.14
CA ALA A 303 25.78 -2.64 -5.28
C ALA A 303 25.23 -2.19 -3.92
N HIS A 304 25.45 -2.98 -2.87
CA HIS A 304 25.07 -2.66 -1.50
C HIS A 304 25.79 -1.41 -0.99
N GLN A 305 27.12 -1.38 -1.12
CA GLN A 305 27.92 -0.24 -0.66
C GLN A 305 27.51 1.05 -1.38
N PHE A 306 27.40 1.01 -2.70
CA PHE A 306 27.04 2.19 -3.48
C PHE A 306 25.60 2.65 -3.26
N LEU A 307 24.65 1.72 -3.14
CA LEU A 307 23.27 2.06 -2.78
C LEU A 307 23.20 2.67 -1.37
N MET A 308 23.96 2.13 -0.42
CA MET A 308 24.04 2.66 0.94
C MET A 308 24.61 4.08 0.93
N GLU A 309 25.69 4.35 0.20
CA GLU A 309 26.24 5.70 0.04
C GLU A 309 25.21 6.69 -0.53
N GLN A 310 24.49 6.33 -1.61
CA GLN A 310 23.46 7.19 -2.20
C GLN A 310 22.26 7.44 -1.28
N ILE A 311 21.88 6.44 -0.47
CA ILE A 311 20.81 6.59 0.52
C ILE A 311 21.27 7.52 1.65
N LEU A 312 22.49 7.31 2.15
CA LEU A 312 23.03 8.10 3.25
C LEU A 312 23.19 9.57 2.84
N ASP A 313 23.69 9.84 1.64
CA ASP A 313 23.78 11.20 1.10
C ASP A 313 22.40 11.85 1.01
N ASN A 314 21.42 11.19 0.39
CA ASN A 314 20.06 11.72 0.25
C ASN A 314 19.39 11.96 1.62
N LEU A 315 19.52 11.03 2.57
CA LEU A 315 19.00 11.19 3.92
C LEU A 315 19.69 12.33 4.65
N SER A 316 21.01 12.50 4.52
CA SER A 316 21.73 13.60 5.14
C SER A 316 21.25 14.96 4.62
N ASN A 317 20.93 15.06 3.33
CA ASN A 317 20.46 16.30 2.71
C ASN A 317 19.01 16.64 3.10
N ASN A 318 18.22 15.62 3.47
CA ASN A 318 16.79 15.72 3.76
C ASN A 318 16.40 15.51 5.25
N CYS A 319 17.34 15.19 6.14
CA CYS A 319 17.08 14.91 7.56
C CYS A 319 16.44 16.08 8.34
N LYS A 320 16.45 17.27 7.74
CA LYS A 320 15.86 18.52 8.23
C LYS A 320 14.34 18.63 8.07
N ILE A 321 13.71 17.81 7.23
CA ILE A 321 12.35 18.10 6.77
C ILE A 321 11.30 17.71 7.83
N HIS A 322 11.54 16.69 8.66
CA HIS A 322 10.63 16.30 9.76
C HIS A 322 11.34 15.64 10.95
N PRO A 323 11.01 16.03 12.21
CA PRO A 323 11.60 15.45 13.42
C PRO A 323 11.48 13.92 13.52
N ARG A 324 10.35 13.35 13.05
CA ARG A 324 10.12 11.90 13.03
C ARG A 324 11.15 11.15 12.17
N PHE A 325 11.55 11.74 11.05
CA PHE A 325 12.59 11.15 10.20
C PHE A 325 13.97 11.36 10.80
N THR A 326 14.23 12.51 11.43
CA THR A 326 15.49 12.76 12.14
C THR A 326 15.78 11.64 13.16
N LYS A 327 14.83 11.33 14.05
CA LYS A 327 14.99 10.24 15.04
C LYS A 327 15.31 8.90 14.38
N GLN A 328 14.54 8.53 13.36
CA GLN A 328 14.70 7.23 12.67
C GLN A 328 16.03 7.15 11.91
N THR A 329 16.40 8.21 11.22
CA THR A 329 17.69 8.33 10.50
C THR A 329 18.85 8.13 11.46
N PHE A 330 18.92 8.92 12.54
CA PHE A 330 20.01 8.80 13.52
C PHE A 330 20.03 7.43 14.23
N SER A 331 18.86 6.88 14.56
CA SER A 331 18.76 5.52 15.11
C SER A 331 19.32 4.45 14.18
N LEU A 332 19.06 4.55 12.86
CA LEU A 332 19.53 3.58 11.88
C LEU A 332 21.02 3.76 11.61
N ILE A 333 21.52 4.99 11.46
CA ILE A 333 22.95 5.30 11.28
C ILE A 333 23.76 4.72 12.45
N ASN A 334 23.28 4.93 13.68
CA ASN A 334 23.90 4.41 14.88
C ASN A 334 24.01 2.88 14.89
N LEU A 335 23.02 2.19 14.29
CA LEU A 335 22.96 0.74 14.21
C LEU A 335 23.89 0.18 13.13
N ILE A 336 23.89 0.80 11.94
CA ILE A 336 24.70 0.34 10.80
C ILE A 336 26.15 0.83 10.84
N LYS A 337 26.50 1.68 11.83
CA LYS A 337 27.84 2.27 12.00
C LYS A 337 28.31 3.05 10.78
N ALA A 338 27.41 3.77 10.13
CA ALA A 338 27.77 4.69 9.04
C ALA A 338 28.54 5.91 9.58
N ASP A 339 29.29 6.59 8.70
CA ASP A 339 29.98 7.84 9.05
C ASP A 339 28.95 8.89 9.53
N PRO A 340 29.04 9.35 10.78
CA PRO A 340 28.08 10.30 11.34
C PRO A 340 28.26 11.73 10.84
N ASP A 341 29.44 12.11 10.32
CA ASP A 341 29.82 13.51 10.11
C ASP A 341 28.93 14.25 9.09
N PRO A 342 28.53 13.68 7.93
CA PRO A 342 27.66 14.36 6.98
C PRO A 342 26.30 14.72 7.57
N PHE A 343 25.75 13.82 8.40
CA PHE A 343 24.45 14.00 9.04
C PHE A 343 24.49 15.07 10.12
N LEU A 344 25.53 15.04 10.97
CA LEU A 344 25.71 16.04 12.01
C LEU A 344 25.94 17.43 11.43
N LYS A 345 26.72 17.56 10.35
CA LYS A 345 26.93 18.82 9.63
C LYS A 345 25.63 19.41 9.07
N ASN A 346 24.82 18.57 8.43
CA ASN A 346 23.56 19.01 7.86
C ASN A 346 22.52 19.35 8.93
N LEU A 347 22.54 18.64 10.07
CA LEU A 347 21.73 18.96 11.23
C LEU A 347 22.13 20.31 11.85
N GLU A 348 23.42 20.58 12.04
CA GLU A 348 23.94 21.85 12.55
C GLU A 348 23.50 23.05 11.69
N ASN A 349 23.69 22.94 10.37
CA ASN A 349 23.21 23.96 9.42
C ASN A 349 21.70 24.22 9.50
N PHE A 350 20.92 23.21 9.90
CA PHE A 350 19.48 23.31 10.01
C PHE A 350 19.04 23.95 11.33
N VAL A 351 19.63 23.51 12.45
CA VAL A 351 19.31 24.06 13.78
C VAL A 351 19.67 25.54 13.85
N GLN A 352 20.81 25.95 13.28
CA GLN A 352 21.24 27.36 13.21
C GLN A 352 20.23 28.26 12.47
N LYS A 353 19.38 27.72 11.60
CA LYS A 353 18.36 28.46 10.82
C LYS A 353 16.99 28.54 11.52
N LYS A 354 16.92 28.38 12.84
CA LYS A 354 15.67 28.23 13.64
C LYS A 354 14.88 26.96 13.27
N GLY A 355 15.56 25.81 13.37
CA GLY A 355 14.92 24.50 13.22
C GLY A 355 13.83 24.20 14.26
N PRO A 356 13.04 23.13 14.07
CA PRO A 356 12.01 22.68 15.01
C PRO A 356 12.62 22.17 16.32
N LYS A 357 11.82 22.20 17.40
CA LYS A 357 12.18 21.56 18.66
C LYS A 357 12.24 20.04 18.51
N PHE A 358 13.25 19.40 19.09
CA PHE A 358 13.36 17.95 19.14
C PHE A 358 12.82 17.40 20.47
N ASP A 359 12.21 16.21 20.43
CA ASP A 359 11.89 15.49 21.67
C ASP A 359 13.13 14.86 22.31
N GLN A 360 13.03 14.49 23.59
CA GLN A 360 14.15 13.94 24.36
C GLN A 360 14.74 12.66 23.75
N ASP A 361 13.89 11.80 23.18
CA ASP A 361 14.36 10.59 22.51
C ASP A 361 15.21 10.91 21.27
N THR A 362 14.80 11.91 20.50
CA THR A 362 15.51 12.36 19.30
C THR A 362 16.86 12.96 19.68
N ILE A 363 16.89 13.81 20.72
CA ILE A 363 18.12 14.38 21.27
C ILE A 363 19.07 13.26 21.72
N SER A 364 18.55 12.26 22.45
CA SER A 364 19.35 11.11 22.88
C SER A 364 19.99 10.37 21.71
N LYS A 365 19.25 10.15 20.61
CA LYS A 365 19.78 9.50 19.41
C LYS A 365 20.84 10.34 18.69
N ILE A 366 20.66 11.66 18.64
CA ILE A 366 21.65 12.58 18.08
C ILE A 366 22.93 12.59 18.92
N LYS A 367 22.82 12.65 20.25
CA LYS A 367 23.98 12.59 21.17
C LYS A 367 24.78 11.30 21.01
N GLU A 368 24.09 10.15 20.94
CA GLU A 368 24.73 8.86 20.65
C GLU A 368 25.52 8.89 19.32
N THR A 369 25.04 9.63 18.32
CA THR A 369 25.74 9.81 17.05
C THR A 369 26.93 10.76 17.16
N ILE A 370 26.80 11.84 17.95
CA ILE A 370 27.90 12.77 18.24
C ILE A 370 29.06 12.05 18.92
N GLU A 371 28.77 11.19 19.90
CA GLU A 371 29.78 10.37 20.60
C GLU A 371 30.56 9.44 19.67
N LYS A 372 29.96 9.05 18.52
CA LYS A 372 30.60 8.21 17.50
C LYS A 372 31.40 9.01 16.46
N SER A 373 31.26 10.34 16.45
CA SER A 373 32.04 11.21 15.56
C SER A 373 33.42 11.48 16.15
N ASN A 374 34.41 11.61 15.28
CA ASN A 374 35.76 12.05 15.66
C ASN A 374 35.89 13.58 15.71
N ARG A 375 34.82 14.34 15.44
CA ARG A 375 34.80 15.80 15.44
C ARG A 375 34.16 16.36 16.70
N ASN A 376 34.48 17.62 17.00
CA ASN A 376 33.89 18.36 18.10
C ASN A 376 32.59 19.04 17.66
N TRP A 377 31.46 18.68 18.29
CA TRP A 377 30.11 19.16 17.95
C TRP A 377 29.46 20.01 19.07
N LYS A 378 30.26 20.66 19.92
CA LYS A 378 29.75 21.46 21.08
C LYS A 378 28.68 22.49 20.72
N GLU A 379 28.80 23.17 19.57
CA GLU A 379 27.82 24.16 19.12
C GLU A 379 26.48 23.50 18.80
N LEU A 380 26.52 22.38 18.09
CA LEU A 380 25.34 21.56 17.81
C LEU A 380 24.72 21.01 19.09
N GLU A 381 25.51 20.43 20.01
CA GLU A 381 25.03 19.91 21.31
C GLU A 381 24.29 20.99 22.12
N SER A 382 24.90 22.17 22.26
CA SER A 382 24.26 23.31 22.93
C SER A 382 22.97 23.73 22.22
N SER A 383 22.97 23.75 20.89
CA SER A 383 21.82 24.20 20.11
C SER A 383 20.63 23.23 20.18
N ILE A 384 20.87 21.92 20.24
CA ILE A 384 19.79 20.92 20.38
C ILE A 384 19.25 20.85 21.82
N GLU A 385 20.08 21.07 22.84
CA GLU A 385 19.65 21.11 24.24
C GLU A 385 18.77 22.32 24.56
N ASN A 386 19.04 23.45 23.88
CA ASN A 386 18.28 24.69 24.03
C ASN A 386 17.06 24.77 23.09
N SER A 387 16.80 23.74 22.26
CA SER A 387 15.75 23.76 21.24
C SER A 387 14.33 23.72 21.77
#